data_AF-F0GJV5-F1
#
_entry.id   AF-F0GJV5-F1
#
_cell.length_a   1.000
_cell.length_b   1.000
_cell.length_c   1.000
_cell.angle_alpha   90.00
_cell.angle_beta   90.00
_cell.angle_gamma   90.00
#
_symmetry.space_group_name_H-M   'P 1'
#
loop_
_entity.id
_entity.type
_entity.pdbx_description
1 polymer ?
#
loop_
_entity_poly.entity_id
_entity_poly.type
_entity_poly.pdbx_seq_one_letter_code
_entity_poly.pdbx_strand_id
1 'polypeptide(L)'
;TLVFSHAGFRLAAGAMNLVILTAVLSAGNSGTYAATRMLYNLAAERRAPAMFATLSPGGVPRNALYATMAVGGLCFLTSLVNNQRIYLWLLNTSGMTGFIAWLGIAVCHYRFRKGFLRQGYRLPPP
;
A
#
# COMPACT_ATOMS: atom_id res chain seq x y z
N THR A 1 -17.82 -13.77 8.24
CA THR A 1 -19.12 -13.07 8.39
C THR A 1 -20.31 -14.02 8.48
N LEU A 2 -20.26 -15.23 7.91
CA LEU A 2 -21.31 -16.27 8.08
C LEU A 2 -21.51 -16.76 9.53
N VAL A 3 -20.47 -16.69 10.38
CA VAL A 3 -20.49 -17.24 11.74
C VAL A 3 -21.43 -16.46 12.70
N PHE A 4 -21.61 -15.15 12.52
CA PHE A 4 -22.42 -14.33 13.43
C PHE A 4 -23.91 -14.27 13.07
N SER A 5 -24.30 -14.70 11.87
CA SER A 5 -25.72 -14.81 11.49
C SER A 5 -26.42 -15.97 12.17
N HIS A 6 -25.69 -17.00 12.61
CA HIS A 6 -26.22 -18.18 13.30
C HIS A 6 -26.34 -18.00 14.83
N ALA A 7 -25.75 -16.94 15.40
CA ALA A 7 -25.67 -16.73 16.85
C ALA A 7 -26.74 -15.79 17.43
N GLY A 8 -27.75 -15.37 16.64
CA GLY A 8 -28.92 -14.64 17.16
C GLY A 8 -28.74 -13.14 17.44
N PHE A 9 -27.56 -12.55 17.26
CA PHE A 9 -27.31 -11.12 17.51
C PHE A 9 -27.08 -10.33 16.21
N ARG A 10 -28.16 -9.97 15.52
CA ARG A 10 -28.15 -9.06 14.35
C ARG A 10 -27.39 -7.74 14.60
N LEU A 11 -27.44 -7.22 15.84
CA LEU A 11 -26.77 -5.99 16.24
C LEU A 11 -25.23 -6.13 16.26
N ALA A 12 -24.70 -7.25 16.76
CA ALA A 12 -23.27 -7.50 16.85
C ALA A 12 -22.63 -7.71 15.45
N ALA A 13 -23.35 -8.37 14.54
CA ALA A 13 -22.93 -8.50 13.15
C ALA A 13 -22.83 -7.14 12.45
N GLY A 14 -23.78 -6.23 12.69
CA GLY A 14 -23.75 -4.87 12.17
C GLY A 14 -22.56 -4.05 12.69
N ALA A 15 -22.29 -4.12 13.99
CA ALA A 15 -21.15 -3.44 14.60
C ALA A 15 -19.80 -3.95 14.06
N MET A 16 -19.64 -5.27 13.92
CA MET A 16 -18.42 -5.86 13.33
C MET A 16 -18.22 -5.45 11.88
N ASN A 17 -19.28 -5.46 11.06
CA ASN A 17 -19.18 -5.01 9.67
C ASN A 17 -18.80 -3.53 9.56
N LEU A 18 -19.34 -2.66 10.44
CA LEU A 18 -18.97 -1.25 10.50
C LEU A 18 -17.48 -1.08 10.82
N VAL A 19 -16.97 -1.80 11.82
CA VAL A 19 -15.54 -1.77 12.21
C VAL A 19 -14.64 -2.25 11.07
N ILE A 20 -15.03 -3.33 10.37
CA ILE A 20 -14.27 -3.83 9.22
C ILE A 20 -14.25 -2.78 8.11
N LEU A 21 -15.40 -2.18 7.78
CA LEU A 21 -15.49 -1.15 6.75
C LEU A 21 -14.65 0.08 7.10
N THR A 22 -14.71 0.57 8.34
CA THR A 22 -13.90 1.72 8.76
C THR A 22 -12.41 1.40 8.78
N ALA A 23 -12.02 0.19 9.22
CA ALA A 23 -10.64 -0.26 9.19
C ALA A 23 -10.10 -0.32 7.75
N VAL A 24 -10.87 -0.91 6.82
CA VAL A 24 -10.48 -1.01 5.40
C VAL A 24 -10.41 0.36 4.75
N LEU A 25 -11.36 1.26 5.02
CA LEU A 25 -11.32 2.64 4.50
C LEU A 25 -10.10 3.42 5.02
N SER A 26 -9.79 3.30 6.31
CA SER A 26 -8.63 3.94 6.93
C SER A 26 -7.30 3.42 6.35
N ALA A 27 -7.17 2.09 6.25
CA ALA A 27 -6.02 1.44 5.64
C ALA A 27 -5.86 1.84 4.15
N GLY A 28 -6.97 1.89 3.40
CA GLY A 28 -7.00 2.29 2.00
C GLY A 28 -6.56 3.74 1.77
N ASN A 29 -7.01 4.68 2.62
CA ASN A 29 -6.60 6.08 2.54
C ASN A 29 -5.08 6.22 2.80
N SER A 30 -4.58 5.55 3.83
CA SER A 30 -3.16 5.56 4.20
C SER A 30 -2.28 4.92 3.10
N GLY A 31 -2.72 3.80 2.54
CA GLY A 31 -2.04 3.11 1.44
C GLY A 31 -2.00 3.96 0.17
N THR A 32 -3.12 4.62 -0.18
CA THR A 32 -3.19 5.50 -1.35
C THR A 32 -2.29 6.72 -1.19
N TYR A 33 -2.27 7.32 0.00
CA TYR A 33 -1.37 8.42 0.32
C TYR A 33 0.11 8.01 0.23
N ALA A 34 0.46 6.86 0.82
CA ALA A 34 1.83 6.33 0.78
C ALA A 34 2.28 6.02 -0.65
N ALA A 35 1.44 5.35 -1.45
CA ALA A 35 1.74 5.03 -2.85
C ALA A 35 1.93 6.30 -3.70
N THR A 36 1.06 7.29 -3.52
CA THR A 36 1.15 8.59 -4.20
C THR A 36 2.47 9.31 -3.88
N ARG A 37 2.90 9.30 -2.61
CA ARG A 37 4.18 9.89 -2.17
C ARG A 37 5.39 9.11 -2.68
N MET A 38 5.33 7.77 -2.70
CA MET A 38 6.40 6.93 -3.26
C MET A 38 6.58 7.21 -4.75
N LEU A 39 5.47 7.27 -5.52
CA LEU A 39 5.51 7.56 -6.95
C LEU A 39 6.03 8.98 -7.23
N TYR A 40 5.64 9.95 -6.41
CA TYR A 40 6.17 11.31 -6.45
C TYR A 40 7.70 11.35 -6.19
N ASN A 41 8.19 10.68 -5.15
CA ASN A 41 9.62 10.63 -4.85
C ASN A 41 10.40 9.97 -6.01
N LEU A 42 9.85 8.91 -6.61
CA LEU A 42 10.45 8.25 -7.76
C LEU A 42 10.53 9.19 -8.98
N ALA A 43 9.52 10.03 -9.18
CA ALA A 43 9.50 11.05 -10.22
C ALA A 43 10.48 12.20 -9.93
N ALA A 44 10.60 12.61 -8.66
CA ALA A 44 11.57 13.63 -8.23
C ALA A 44 13.02 13.16 -8.43
N GLU A 45 13.31 11.87 -8.21
CA GLU A 45 14.61 11.24 -8.48
C GLU A 45 14.86 10.94 -9.98
N ARG A 46 13.99 11.43 -10.89
CA ARG A 46 14.03 11.17 -12.34
C ARG A 46 13.95 9.69 -12.74
N ARG A 47 13.46 8.82 -11.86
CA ARG A 47 13.22 7.39 -12.14
C ARG A 47 11.80 7.10 -12.66
N ALA A 48 10.90 8.07 -12.60
CA ALA A 48 9.57 8.04 -13.20
C ALA A 48 9.33 9.30 -14.05
N PRO A 49 8.39 9.29 -15.01
CA PRO A 49 8.20 10.42 -15.92
C PRO A 49 7.86 11.70 -15.15
N ALA A 50 8.49 12.81 -15.55
CA ALA A 50 8.48 14.08 -14.83
C ALA A 50 7.07 14.67 -14.60
N MET A 51 6.06 14.20 -15.36
CA MET A 51 4.66 14.54 -15.16
C MET A 51 4.11 14.11 -13.78
N PHE A 52 4.71 13.11 -13.13
CA PHE A 52 4.33 12.70 -11.77
C PHE A 52 5.04 13.49 -10.66
N ALA A 53 6.08 14.26 -11.00
CA ALA A 53 6.79 15.15 -10.08
C ALA A 53 6.11 16.53 -9.94
N THR A 54 5.05 16.80 -10.71
CA THR A 54 4.34 18.09 -10.65
C THR A 54 3.44 18.14 -9.41
N LEU A 55 3.78 19.04 -8.49
CA LEU A 55 2.97 19.34 -7.30
C LEU A 55 1.88 20.36 -7.61
N SER A 56 0.68 20.13 -7.09
CA SER A 56 -0.38 21.14 -7.05
C SER A 56 -0.08 22.19 -5.96
N PRO A 57 -0.66 23.42 -6.00
CA PRO A 57 -0.45 24.46 -4.99
C PRO A 57 -0.76 24.02 -3.55
N GLY A 58 -1.61 23.01 -3.36
CA GLY A 58 -1.90 22.41 -2.06
C GLY A 58 -0.91 21.33 -1.59
N GLY A 59 0.24 21.17 -2.25
CA GLY A 59 1.26 20.18 -1.86
C GLY A 59 0.91 18.72 -2.18
N VAL A 60 -0.15 18.49 -2.96
CA VAL A 60 -0.60 17.14 -3.37
C VAL A 60 -0.23 16.87 -4.83
N PRO A 61 0.51 15.79 -5.14
CA PRO A 61 0.82 15.42 -6.52
C PRO A 61 -0.41 14.76 -7.17
N ARG A 62 -1.28 15.58 -7.77
CA ARG A 62 -2.57 15.13 -8.33
C ARG A 62 -2.41 14.07 -9.43
N ASN A 63 -1.40 14.20 -10.29
CA ASN A 63 -1.15 13.22 -11.36
C ASN A 63 -0.79 11.82 -10.81
N ALA A 64 0.03 11.77 -9.76
CA ALA A 64 0.37 10.53 -9.08
C ALA A 64 -0.84 9.94 -8.33
N LEU A 65 -1.68 10.79 -7.75
CA LEU A 65 -2.93 10.38 -7.11
C LEU A 65 -3.90 9.75 -8.11
N TYR A 66 -4.15 10.41 -9.24
CA TYR A 66 -5.03 9.89 -10.29
C TYR A 66 -4.50 8.56 -10.87
N ALA A 67 -3.19 8.44 -11.08
CA ALA A 67 -2.60 7.18 -11.52
C ALA A 67 -2.82 6.05 -10.48
N THR A 68 -2.59 6.34 -9.20
CA THR A 68 -2.79 5.37 -8.11
C THR A 68 -4.27 4.96 -8.00
N MET A 69 -5.20 5.92 -8.11
CA MET A 69 -6.64 5.66 -8.09
C MET A 69 -7.10 4.91 -9.34
N ALA A 70 -6.54 5.19 -10.51
CA ALA A 70 -6.86 4.47 -11.74
C ALA A 70 -6.41 3.00 -11.65
N VAL A 71 -5.19 2.75 -11.16
CA VAL A 71 -4.69 1.37 -10.94
C VAL A 71 -5.54 0.65 -9.90
N GLY A 72 -5.88 1.30 -8.78
CA GLY A 72 -6.77 0.75 -7.77
C GLY A 72 -8.18 0.47 -8.30
N GLY A 73 -8.73 1.36 -9.12
CA GLY A 73 -10.03 1.22 -9.77
C GLY A 73 -10.06 0.10 -10.80
N LEU A 74 -9.01 -0.05 -11.60
CA LEU A 74 -8.87 -1.18 -12.55
C LEU A 74 -8.77 -2.52 -11.81
N CYS A 75 -8.01 -2.57 -10.72
CA CYS A 75 -7.93 -3.73 -9.84
C CYS A 75 -9.31 -4.10 -9.26
N PHE A 76 -10.07 -3.10 -8.81
CA PHE A 76 -11.43 -3.29 -8.30
C PHE A 76 -12.41 -3.79 -9.38
N LEU A 77 -12.39 -3.17 -10.57
CA LEU A 77 -13.19 -3.60 -11.73
C LEU A 77 -12.88 -5.04 -12.12
N THR A 78 -11.61 -5.43 -12.10
CA THR A 78 -11.18 -6.78 -12.39
C THR A 78 -11.71 -7.80 -11.38
N SER A 79 -11.87 -7.41 -10.12
CA SER A 79 -12.46 -8.25 -9.07
C SER A 79 -13.98 -8.43 -9.24
N LEU A 80 -14.68 -7.44 -9.80
CA LEU A 80 -16.13 -7.52 -10.08
C LEU A 80 -16.45 -8.46 -11.25
N VAL A 81 -15.53 -8.58 -12.21
CA VAL A 81 -15.62 -9.58 -13.29
C VAL A 81 -15.23 -10.92 -12.69
N ASN A 82 -16.22 -11.69 -12.22
CA ASN A 82 -16.13 -12.96 -11.48
C ASN A 82 -15.30 -14.06 -12.16
N ASN A 83 -14.01 -13.84 -12.31
CA ASN A 83 -13.06 -14.79 -12.84
C ASN A 83 -12.08 -15.11 -11.71
N GLN A 84 -12.44 -16.14 -10.93
CA GLN A 84 -11.68 -16.62 -9.76
C GLN A 84 -10.18 -16.75 -10.03
N ARG A 85 -9.78 -17.05 -11.28
CA ARG A 85 -8.37 -17.11 -11.68
C ARG A 85 -7.68 -15.75 -11.59
N ILE A 86 -8.33 -14.68 -12.03
CA ILE A 86 -7.75 -13.33 -12.03
C ILE A 86 -7.63 -12.81 -10.59
N TYR A 87 -8.63 -13.10 -9.75
CA TYR A 87 -8.57 -12.81 -8.33
C TYR A 87 -7.38 -13.50 -7.64
N LEU A 88 -7.15 -14.79 -7.91
CA LEU A 88 -6.00 -15.53 -7.38
C LEU A 88 -4.66 -14.99 -7.89
N TRP A 89 -4.58 -14.60 -9.17
CA TRP A 89 -3.39 -13.96 -9.73
C TRP A 89 -3.08 -12.63 -9.02
N LEU A 90 -4.07 -11.75 -8.88
CA LEU A 90 -3.91 -10.47 -8.16
C LEU A 90 -3.48 -10.67 -6.71
N LEU A 91 -4.11 -11.62 -6.01
CA LEU A 91 -3.76 -11.95 -4.62
C LEU A 91 -2.31 -12.41 -4.50
N ASN A 92 -1.89 -13.36 -5.34
CA ASN A 92 -0.53 -13.87 -5.32
C ASN A 92 0.49 -12.78 -5.68
N THR A 93 0.22 -11.96 -6.71
CA THR A 93 1.10 -10.85 -7.10
C THR A 93 1.19 -9.78 -6.01
N SER A 94 0.09 -9.46 -5.32
CA SER A 94 0.10 -8.54 -4.18
C SER A 94 0.93 -9.07 -3.03
N GLY A 95 0.79 -10.36 -2.70
CA GLY A 95 1.61 -11.02 -1.67
C GLY A 95 3.10 -11.03 -2.01
N MET A 96 3.44 -11.37 -3.25
CA MET A 96 4.83 -11.34 -3.74
C MET A 96 5.43 -9.93 -3.70
N THR A 97 4.68 -8.92 -4.14
CA THR A 97 5.13 -7.51 -4.11
C THR A 97 5.41 -7.05 -2.68
N GLY A 98 4.54 -7.42 -1.73
CA GLY A 98 4.75 -7.16 -0.31
C GLY A 98 6.01 -7.84 0.23
N PHE A 99 6.23 -9.11 -0.13
CA PHE A 99 7.43 -9.85 0.27
C PHE A 99 8.71 -9.21 -0.28
N ILE A 100 8.71 -8.82 -1.56
CA ILE A 100 9.85 -8.13 -2.19
C ILE A 100 10.11 -6.77 -1.52
N ALA A 101 9.06 -6.02 -1.19
CA ALA A 101 9.21 -4.74 -0.48
C ALA A 101 9.85 -4.93 0.91
N TRP A 102 9.39 -5.91 1.67
CA TRP A 102 9.96 -6.23 2.99
C TRP A 102 11.40 -6.71 2.91
N LEU A 103 11.72 -7.58 1.95
CA LEU A 103 13.08 -8.04 1.71
C LEU A 103 13.99 -6.88 1.29
N GLY A 104 13.49 -5.97 0.43
CA GLY A 104 14.18 -4.74 0.07
C GLY A 104 14.49 -3.86 1.28
N ILE A 105 13.51 -3.65 2.18
CA ILE A 105 13.72 -2.90 3.43
C ILE A 105 14.79 -3.58 4.30
N ALA A 106 14.71 -4.90 4.49
CA ALA A 106 15.68 -5.66 5.28
C ALA A 106 17.10 -5.55 4.70
N VAL A 107 17.25 -5.67 3.38
CA VAL A 107 18.54 -5.53 2.68
C VAL A 107 19.07 -4.10 2.78
N CYS A 108 18.23 -3.09 2.57
CA CYS A 108 18.60 -1.68 2.73
C CYS A 108 19.06 -1.40 4.17
N HIS A 109 18.34 -1.91 5.17
CA HIS A 109 18.70 -1.77 6.59
C HIS A 109 20.03 -2.47 6.91
N TYR A 110 20.25 -3.68 6.38
CA TYR A 110 21.52 -4.39 6.53
C TYR A 110 22.69 -3.63 5.89
N ARG A 111 22.50 -3.11 4.67
CA ARG A 111 23.51 -2.30 3.97
C ARG A 111 23.78 -0.97 4.66
N PHE A 112 22.74 -0.31 5.18
CA PHE A 112 22.86 0.91 5.97
C PHE A 112 23.71 0.65 7.21
N ARG A 113 23.43 -0.42 7.97
CA ARG A 113 24.23 -0.80 9.15
C ARG A 113 25.70 -1.03 8.80
N LYS A 114 25.98 -1.71 7.67
CA LYS A 114 27.36 -1.95 7.19
C LYS A 114 28.05 -0.65 6.72
N GLY A 115 27.32 0.25 6.06
CA GLY A 115 27.82 1.56 5.64
C GLY A 115 28.08 2.50 6.81
N PHE A 116 27.19 2.50 7.80
CA PHE A 116 27.28 3.30 9.03
C PHE A 116 28.52 2.94 9.86
N LEU A 117 28.81 1.64 9.99
CA LEU A 117 30.05 1.14 10.61
C LEU A 117 31.31 1.52 9.80
N ARG A 118 31.25 1.52 8.47
CA ARG A 118 32.37 1.96 7.61
C ARG A 118 32.62 3.47 7.64
N GLN A 119 31.60 4.27 7.93
CA GLN A 119 31.72 5.72 8.11
C GLN A 119 32.23 6.12 9.51
N GLY A 120 32.56 5.15 10.37
CA GLY A 120 33.16 5.40 11.69
C GLY A 120 32.17 5.66 12.81
N TYR A 121 30.86 5.56 12.56
CA TYR A 121 29.84 5.73 13.59
C TYR A 121 29.63 4.45 14.40
N ARG A 122 29.59 4.57 15.74
CA ARG A 122 29.30 3.46 16.66
C ARG A 122 27.80 3.20 16.70
N LEU A 123 27.41 1.93 16.62
CA LEU A 123 26.01 1.54 16.83
C LEU A 123 25.61 1.84 18.29
N PRO A 124 24.40 2.35 18.55
CA PRO A 124 23.90 2.50 19.91
C PRO A 124 23.94 1.13 20.63
N PRO A 125 24.31 1.09 21.92
CA PRO A 125 24.25 -0.16 22.69
C PRO A 125 22.81 -0.70 22.75
N PRO A 126 22.65 -2.04 22.88
CA PRO A 126 21.35 -2.70 22.88
C PRO A 126 20.46 -2.32 24.07
#